data_AF-A0A155E2A3-F1
#
_entry.id   AF-A0A155E2A3-F1
#
_cell.length_a   1.000
_cell.length_b   1.000
_cell.length_c   1.000
_cell.angle_alpha   90.00
_cell.angle_beta   90.00
_cell.angle_gamma   90.00
#
_symmetry.space_group_name_H-M   'P 1'
#
loop_
_entity.id
_entity.type
_entity.pdbx_description
1 polymer ?
#
loop_
_entity_poly.entity_id
_entity_poly.type
_entity_poly.pdbx_seq_one_letter_code
_entity_poly.pdbx_strand_id
1 'polypeptide(L)' 'MKHVLVAPAVEVAGKPCVVMMHMMAGISLKELGERVADLTNSSASLRDALDFLISGY' A
#
# COMPACT_ATOMS: atom_id res chain seq x y z
N MET A 1 -15.22 18.85 6.40
CA MET A 1 -13.83 18.58 5.95
C MET A 1 -13.85 17.24 5.23
N LYS A 2 -13.45 17.17 3.95
CA LYS A 2 -13.31 15.87 3.26
C LYS A 2 -12.01 15.25 3.76
N HIS A 3 -12.06 14.05 4.32
CA HIS A 3 -10.86 13.27 4.60
C HIS A 3 -10.16 12.97 3.27
N VAL A 4 -8.98 13.55 3.06
CA VAL A 4 -8.14 13.22 1.90
C VAL A 4 -7.47 11.90 2.21
N LEU A 5 -7.75 10.88 1.41
CA LEU A 5 -7.10 9.56 1.49
C LEU A 5 -6.02 9.49 0.41
N VAL A 6 -4.78 9.26 0.84
CA VAL A 6 -3.67 8.97 -0.09
C VAL A 6 -3.64 7.47 -0.32
N ALA A 7 -3.83 7.06 -1.59
CA ALA A 7 -3.92 5.67 -2.00
C ALA A 7 -3.06 5.44 -3.25
N PRO A 8 -1.77 5.07 -3.11
CA PRO A 8 -0.87 4.85 -4.23
C PRO A 8 -1.39 3.78 -5.19
N ALA A 9 -1.23 4.04 -6.49
CA ALA A 9 -1.45 3.03 -7.52
C ALA A 9 -0.16 2.23 -7.73
N VAL A 10 -0.29 0.92 -7.88
CA VAL A 10 0.80 -0.02 -8.16
C VAL A 10 0.37 -1.01 -9.23
N GLU A 11 1.34 -1.66 -9.87
CA GLU A 11 1.07 -2.78 -10.78
C GLU A 11 1.34 -4.10 -10.05
N VAL A 12 0.35 -4.99 -10.04
CA VAL A 12 0.48 -6.35 -9.49
C VAL A 12 0.07 -7.33 -10.58
N ALA A 13 0.99 -8.22 -10.97
CA ALA A 13 0.76 -9.21 -12.02
C ALA A 13 0.17 -8.60 -13.32
N GLY A 14 0.70 -7.44 -13.75
CA GLY A 14 0.24 -6.73 -14.95
C GLY A 14 -1.09 -5.99 -14.80
N LYS A 15 -1.66 -5.94 -13.59
CA LYS A 15 -2.94 -5.27 -13.32
C LYS A 15 -2.73 -4.04 -12.43
N PRO A 16 -3.34 -2.89 -12.79
CA PRO A 16 -3.33 -1.73 -11.92
C PRO A 16 -4.15 -2.02 -10.66
N CYS A 17 -3.58 -1.74 -9.50
CA CYS A 17 -4.19 -1.91 -8.19
C CYS A 17 -3.95 -0.66 -7.35
N VAL A 18 -4.85 -0.37 -6.40
CA VAL A 18 -4.71 0.73 -5.45
C VAL A 18 -4.42 0.17 -4.08
N VAL A 19 -3.40 0.69 -3.40
CA VAL A 19 -3.05 0.23 -2.06
C VAL A 19 -3.95 0.89 -1.02
N MET A 20 -4.65 0.06 -0.25
CA MET A 20 -5.58 0.49 0.79
C MET A 20 -4.84 0.76 2.11
N MET A 21 -3.97 1.78 2.14
CA MET A 21 -3.13 2.13 3.31
C MET A 21 -3.91 2.23 4.62
N HIS A 22 -5.11 2.82 4.58
CA HIS A 22 -5.99 2.98 5.75
C HIS A 22 -6.54 1.64 6.31
N MET A 23 -6.39 0.54 5.58
CA MET A 23 -6.78 -0.81 5.99
C MET A 23 -5.56 -1.67 6.38
N MET A 24 -4.39 -1.07 6.60
CA MET A 24 -3.19 -1.81 6.96
C MET A 24 -3.39 -2.60 8.27
N ALA A 25 -3.12 -3.90 8.21
CA ALA A 25 -3.23 -4.81 9.33
C ALA A 25 -2.08 -5.83 9.29
N GLY A 26 -1.67 -6.33 10.46
CA GLY A 26 -0.76 -7.46 10.55
C GLY A 26 -1.49 -8.77 10.22
N ILE A 27 -0.81 -9.68 9.53
CA ILE A 27 -1.31 -11.03 9.22
C ILE A 27 -0.34 -12.10 9.75
N SER A 28 -0.84 -13.31 10.00
CA SER A 28 0.02 -14.46 10.32
C SER A 28 0.77 -14.95 9.07
N LEU A 29 1.96 -15.51 9.26
CA LEU A 29 2.71 -16.14 8.16
C LEU A 29 1.95 -17.29 7.49
N LYS A 30 1.02 -17.95 8.19
CA LYS A 30 0.19 -19.03 7.62
C LYS A 30 -0.89 -18.52 6.65
N GLU A 31 -1.22 -17.23 6.73
CA GLU A 31 -2.21 -16.56 5.86
C GLU A 31 -1.54 -15.92 4.63
N LEU A 32 -0.21 -15.88 4.59
CA LEU A 32 0.54 -15.34 3.47
C LEU A 32 0.54 -16.33 2.30
N GLY A 33 -0.09 -15.94 1.19
CA GLY A 33 -0.12 -16.72 -0.05
C GLY A 33 1.18 -16.64 -0.85
N GLU A 34 1.13 -17.12 -2.10
CA GLU A 34 2.26 -17.09 -3.02
C GLU A 34 2.66 -15.66 -3.41
N ARG A 35 3.96 -15.45 -3.65
CA ARG A 35 4.49 -14.18 -4.12
C ARG A 35 4.15 -14.00 -5.61
N VAL A 36 3.43 -12.93 -5.95
CA VAL A 36 3.00 -12.63 -7.33
C VAL A 36 3.60 -11.36 -7.93
N ALA A 37 4.29 -10.54 -7.12
CA ALA A 37 4.92 -9.29 -7.58
C ALA A 37 6.08 -8.84 -6.65
N ASP A 38 6.85 -7.85 -7.11
CA ASP A 38 7.81 -7.08 -6.31
C ASP A 38 7.51 -5.59 -6.47
N LEU A 39 7.22 -4.91 -5.37
CA LEU A 39 6.87 -3.49 -5.34
C LEU A 39 8.04 -2.58 -4.94
N THR A 40 9.28 -3.08 -4.95
CA THR A 40 10.48 -2.31 -4.56
C THR A 40 10.62 -1.01 -5.38
N ASN A 41 10.24 -1.03 -6.66
CA ASN A 41 10.27 0.15 -7.54
C ASN A 41 9.26 1.24 -7.12
N SER A 42 8.21 0.88 -6.39
CA SER A 42 7.20 1.81 -5.86
C SER A 42 7.48 2.20 -4.39
N SER A 43 8.59 1.76 -3.81
CA SER A 43 8.89 1.92 -2.38
C SER A 43 8.87 3.36 -1.88
N ALA A 44 9.33 4.32 -2.68
CA ALA A 44 9.28 5.74 -2.32
C ALA A 44 7.82 6.21 -2.14
N SER A 45 6.97 6.00 -3.15
CA SER A 45 5.56 6.40 -3.09
C SER A 45 4.78 5.67 -1.98
N LEU A 46 5.09 4.40 -1.71
CA LEU A 46 4.47 3.65 -0.61
C LEU A 46 4.87 4.21 0.76
N ARG A 47 6.13 4.61 0.94
CA ARG A 47 6.61 5.25 2.17
C ARG A 47 5.97 6.61 2.37
N ASP A 48 5.90 7.45 1.34
CA ASP A 48 5.28 8.77 1.42
C ASP A 48 3.80 8.68 1.84
N ALA A 49 3.07 7.70 1.30
CA ALA A 49 1.68 7.47 1.66
C ALA A 49 1.50 6.94 3.09
N LEU A 50 2.43 6.11 3.57
CA LEU A 50 2.45 5.63 4.95
C LEU A 50 2.78 6.77 5.92
N ASP A 51 3.77 7.59 5.60
CA ASP A 51 4.14 8.77 6.38
C ASP A 51 2.99 9.76 6.45
N PHE A 52 2.26 9.97 5.35
CA PHE A 52 1.02 10.74 5.34
C PHE A 52 -0.06 10.13 6.22
N LEU A 53 -0.26 8.81 6.19
CA LEU A 53 -1.27 8.13 7.02
C LEU A 53 -0.97 8.29 8.52
N ILE A 54 0.30 8.21 8.92
CA ILE A 54 0.73 8.25 10.32
C ILE A 54 0.83 9.70 10.82
N SER A 55 1.43 10.58 10.03
CA SER A 55 1.79 11.95 10.46
C SER A 55 0.74 12.98 10.06
N GLY A 56 -0.10 12.67 9.07
CA GLY A 56 -1.33 13.40 8.76
C GLY A 56 -1.17 14.87 8.35
N TYR A 57 -0.07 15.24 7.68
CA TYR A 57 0.24 16.63 7.27
C TYR A 57 -1.00 17.47 6.92
#